data_AF-A0A0C1GXP8-F1
#
_entry.id   AF-A0A0C1GXP8-F1
#
_cell.length_a   1.000
_cell.length_b   1.000
_cell.length_c   1.000
_cell.angle_alpha   90.00
_cell.angle_beta   90.00
_cell.angle_gamma   90.00
#
_symmetry.space_group_name_H-M   'P 1'
#
loop_
_entity.id
_entity.type
_entity.pdbx_description
1 polymer ?
#
loop_
_entity_poly.entity_id
_entity_poly.type
_entity_poly.pdbx_seq_one_letter_code
_entity_poly.pdbx_strand_id
1 'polypeptide(L)'
;MWLGDGEWISWDEINWQIQCKEWRARYPNARLSLVPIFEQLLDAAAAYYDTTGSHLQVYGDIGELYGAITYGLELHRNYAQGSDGRMGNDFVEVKTITPFKNRDEVVVNMDGNFSKLLVVRINEDFDLSRKLVDRKDIPKRKGKVIVKWADM
;
A
#
# COMPACT_ATOMS: atom_id res chain seq x y z
N MET A 1 26.59 20.08 11.74
CA MET A 1 27.31 21.15 11.03
C MET A 1 26.77 22.48 11.52
N TRP A 2 27.63 23.46 11.80
CA TRP A 2 27.22 24.77 12.30
C TRP A 2 26.94 25.71 11.12
N LEU A 3 25.78 26.37 11.08
CA LEU A 3 25.30 27.15 9.93
C LEU A 3 25.56 28.66 9.99
N GLY A 4 26.18 29.18 11.07
CA GLY A 4 26.59 30.58 11.15
C GLY A 4 25.68 31.52 11.94
N ASP A 5 24.44 31.11 12.21
CA ASP A 5 23.38 31.92 12.82
C ASP A 5 22.92 31.41 14.20
N GLY A 6 23.61 30.39 14.72
CA GLY A 6 23.24 29.71 15.96
C GLY A 6 22.45 28.43 15.74
N GLU A 7 22.07 28.10 14.50
CA GLU A 7 21.42 26.84 14.17
C GLU A 7 22.44 25.71 13.95
N TRP A 8 22.13 24.56 14.54
CA TRP A 8 22.86 23.31 14.37
C TRP A 8 22.00 22.37 13.52
N ILE A 9 22.52 21.96 12.37
CA ILE A 9 21.88 20.92 11.55
C ILE A 9 22.69 19.62 11.64
N SER A 10 22.03 18.50 11.89
CA SER A 10 22.70 17.18 11.87
C SER A 10 22.83 16.67 10.43
N TRP A 11 23.74 15.71 10.21
CA TRP A 11 23.79 14.99 8.94
C TRP A 11 22.49 14.21 8.69
N ASP A 12 21.87 13.71 9.76
CA ASP A 12 20.59 13.01 9.68
C ASP A 12 19.48 13.93 9.16
N GLU A 13 19.51 15.21 9.54
CA GLU A 13 18.51 16.19 9.09
C GLU A 13 18.70 16.58 7.61
N ILE A 14 19.94 16.69 7.15
CA ILE A 14 20.24 16.88 5.72
C ILE A 14 19.78 15.66 4.91
N ASN A 15 20.12 14.45 5.37
CA ASN A 15 19.73 13.20 4.71
C ASN A 15 18.21 13.05 4.67
N TRP A 16 17.52 13.39 5.76
CA TRP A 16 16.06 13.39 5.81
C TRP A 16 15.45 14.34 4.78
N GLN A 17 15.97 15.55 4.62
CA GLN A 17 15.47 16.49 3.63
C GLN A 17 15.66 16.00 2.18
N ILE A 18 16.80 15.37 1.89
CA ILE A 18 17.06 14.75 0.57
C ILE A 18 16.07 13.61 0.33
N GLN A 19 15.94 12.70 1.29
CA GLN A 19 15.02 11.57 1.23
C GLN A 19 13.56 12.04 1.04
N CYS A 20 13.13 13.09 1.73
CA CYS A 20 11.80 13.68 1.56
C CYS A 20 11.56 14.18 0.13
N LYS A 21 12.58 14.76 -0.52
CA LYS A 21 12.46 15.21 -1.93
C LYS A 21 12.32 14.03 -2.87
N GLU A 22 13.10 12.97 -2.67
CA GLU A 22 12.99 11.73 -3.47
C GLU A 22 11.63 11.06 -3.30
N TRP A 23 11.15 10.93 -2.06
CA TRP A 23 9.83 10.41 -1.79
C TRP A 23 8.72 11.27 -2.37
N ARG A 24 8.82 12.60 -2.32
CA ARG A 24 7.83 13.48 -2.95
C ARG A 24 7.83 13.33 -4.48
N ALA A 25 9.00 13.13 -5.09
CA ALA A 25 9.10 12.87 -6.52
C ALA A 25 8.46 11.52 -6.89
N ARG A 26 8.68 10.48 -6.09
CA ARG A 26 8.11 9.14 -6.30
C ARG A 26 6.61 9.07 -5.97
N TYR A 27 6.19 9.75 -4.92
CA TYR A 27 4.83 9.76 -4.37
C TYR A 27 4.32 11.21 -4.18
N PRO A 28 3.92 11.88 -5.26
CA PRO A 28 3.55 13.30 -5.22
C PRO A 28 2.48 13.64 -4.19
N ASN A 29 1.50 12.75 -4.01
CA ASN A 29 0.34 12.96 -3.14
C ASN A 29 0.47 12.27 -1.77
N ALA A 30 1.60 11.62 -1.47
CA ALA A 30 1.76 10.91 -0.22
C ALA A 30 1.77 11.84 0.98
N ARG A 31 1.18 11.36 2.07
CA ARG A 31 1.59 11.77 3.41
C ARG A 31 2.98 11.16 3.69
N LEU A 32 4.04 11.95 3.50
CA LEU A 32 5.43 11.47 3.55
C LEU A 32 5.79 10.74 4.85
N SER A 33 5.14 11.05 5.97
CA SER A 33 5.36 10.34 7.23
C SER A 33 5.01 8.84 7.19
N LEU A 34 4.23 8.40 6.20
CA LEU A 34 3.88 6.99 6.02
C LEU A 34 4.91 6.21 5.20
N VAL A 35 5.73 6.90 4.39
CA VAL A 35 6.69 6.25 3.51
C VAL A 35 7.76 5.46 4.27
N PRO A 36 8.39 5.98 5.36
CA PRO A 36 9.34 5.20 6.14
C PRO A 36 8.71 3.96 6.79
N ILE A 37 7.44 4.05 7.22
CA ILE A 37 6.72 2.93 7.85
C ILE A 37 6.48 1.83 6.82
N PHE A 38 6.05 2.23 5.62
CA PHE A 38 5.86 1.33 4.49
C PHE A 38 7.17 0.63 4.08
N GLU A 39 8.26 1.39 3.89
CA GLU A 39 9.56 0.85 3.50
C GLU A 39 10.09 -0.13 4.57
N GLN A 40 10.06 0.26 5.85
CA GLN A 40 10.50 -0.61 6.95
C GLN A 40 9.69 -1.90 7.06
N LEU A 41 8.37 -1.84 6.83
CA LEU A 41 7.51 -3.03 6.91
C LEU A 41 7.76 -3.98 5.73
N LEU A 42 7.98 -3.44 4.53
CA LEU A 42 8.35 -4.22 3.35
C LEU A 42 9.72 -4.87 3.53
N ASP A 43 10.71 -4.10 3.99
CA ASP A 43 12.07 -4.57 4.25
C ASP A 43 12.09 -5.66 5.32
N ALA A 44 11.32 -5.49 6.41
CA ALA A 44 11.20 -6.50 7.45
C ALA A 44 10.57 -7.80 6.93
N ALA A 45 9.56 -7.70 6.06
CA ALA A 45 8.93 -8.87 5.45
C ALA A 45 9.88 -9.60 4.49
N ALA A 46 10.67 -8.86 3.71
CA ALA A 46 11.69 -9.41 2.82
C ALA A 46 12.82 -10.09 3.61
N ALA A 47 13.42 -9.37 4.55
CA ALA A 47 14.51 -9.89 5.38
C ALA A 47 14.10 -11.13 6.19
N TYR A 48 12.86 -11.17 6.70
CA TYR A 48 12.33 -12.33 7.39
C TYR A 48 12.22 -13.54 6.45
N TYR A 49 11.73 -13.35 5.23
CA TYR A 49 11.65 -14.42 4.24
C TYR A 49 13.04 -14.92 3.84
N ASP A 50 13.97 -14.02 3.51
CA ASP A 50 15.33 -14.38 3.14
C ASP A 50 16.05 -15.17 4.24
N THR A 51 15.78 -14.81 5.51
CA THR A 51 16.41 -15.46 6.66
C THR A 51 15.78 -16.81 7.00
N THR A 52 14.47 -16.96 6.85
CA THR A 52 13.71 -18.10 7.42
C THR A 52 13.04 -19.00 6.39
N GLY A 53 12.91 -18.56 5.14
CA GLY A 53 12.06 -19.15 4.11
C GLY A 53 10.56 -19.06 4.40
N SER A 54 10.16 -18.34 5.46
CA SER A 54 8.76 -18.19 5.89
C SER A 54 8.28 -16.76 5.70
N HIS A 55 6.96 -16.57 5.59
CA HIS A 55 6.36 -15.26 5.32
C HIS A 55 5.63 -14.68 6.55
N LEU A 56 5.82 -13.38 6.79
CA LEU A 56 5.06 -12.62 7.79
C LEU A 56 3.60 -12.42 7.36
N GLN A 57 2.70 -12.15 8.31
CA GLN A 57 1.27 -11.91 8.05
C GLN A 57 0.95 -10.40 7.97
N VAL A 58 1.78 -9.63 7.27
CA VAL A 58 1.71 -8.15 7.21
C VAL A 58 1.37 -7.59 5.81
N TYR A 59 1.17 -8.45 4.82
CA TYR A 59 0.98 -8.02 3.43
C TYR A 59 -0.31 -7.23 3.19
N GLY A 60 -1.34 -7.43 4.02
CA GLY A 60 -2.54 -6.57 4.01
C GLY A 60 -2.17 -5.13 4.35
N ASP A 61 -1.49 -4.95 5.49
CA ASP A 61 -1.03 -3.64 5.96
C ASP A 61 -0.08 -2.97 4.97
N ILE A 62 0.83 -3.73 4.34
CA ILE A 62 1.71 -3.22 3.28
C ILE A 62 0.88 -2.70 2.09
N GLY A 63 -0.16 -3.44 1.68
CA GLY A 63 -1.05 -3.02 0.59
C GLY A 63 -1.81 -1.73 0.90
N GLU A 64 -2.33 -1.60 2.12
CA GLU A 64 -3.03 -0.39 2.59
C GLU A 64 -2.09 0.81 2.64
N LEU A 65 -0.89 0.65 3.24
CA LEU A 65 0.12 1.71 3.27
C LEU A 65 0.56 2.12 1.88
N TYR A 66 0.77 1.15 0.97
CA TYR A 66 1.14 1.44 -0.41
C TYR A 66 0.03 2.20 -1.15
N GLY A 67 -1.24 1.86 -0.89
CA GLY A 67 -2.39 2.62 -1.38
C GLY A 67 -2.42 4.04 -0.83
N ALA A 68 -2.16 4.23 0.47
CA ALA A 68 -2.11 5.53 1.11
C ALA A 68 -1.03 6.44 0.51
N ILE A 69 0.19 5.93 0.28
CA ILE A 69 1.27 6.74 -0.30
C ILE A 69 1.09 6.96 -1.81
N THR A 70 0.53 6.00 -2.55
CA THR A 70 0.42 6.10 -4.02
C THR A 70 -0.79 6.93 -4.46
N TYR A 71 -1.94 6.75 -3.81
CA TYR A 71 -3.21 7.39 -4.18
C TYR A 71 -3.68 8.44 -3.19
N GLY A 72 -2.97 8.63 -2.07
CA GLY A 72 -3.44 9.50 -0.99
C GLY A 72 -4.66 8.93 -0.28
N LEU A 73 -4.78 7.60 -0.18
CA LEU A 73 -5.90 6.98 0.54
C LEU A 73 -5.92 7.41 2.01
N GLU A 74 -7.08 7.86 2.45
CA GLU A 74 -7.37 8.07 3.86
C GLU A 74 -7.84 6.75 4.45
N LEU A 75 -6.93 6.04 5.12
CA LEU A 75 -7.22 4.76 5.76
C LEU A 75 -8.25 4.94 6.88
N HIS A 76 -9.23 4.05 6.94
CA HIS A 76 -10.16 3.99 8.04
C HIS A 76 -9.48 3.49 9.31
N ARG A 77 -10.12 3.73 10.47
CA ARG A 77 -9.67 3.12 11.72
C ARG A 77 -9.85 1.61 11.66
N ASN A 78 -8.98 0.88 12.36
CA ASN A 78 -9.11 -0.56 12.54
C ASN A 78 -10.55 -0.95 12.91
N TYR A 79 -11.05 -2.03 12.31
CA TYR A 79 -12.40 -2.58 12.51
C TYR A 79 -13.56 -1.72 11.96
N ALA A 80 -13.30 -0.72 11.12
CA ALA A 80 -14.35 -0.08 10.34
C ALA A 80 -15.05 -1.12 9.46
N GLN A 81 -16.38 -1.09 9.46
CA GLN A 81 -17.19 -1.95 8.59
C GLN A 81 -17.26 -1.35 7.19
N GLY A 82 -16.93 -2.13 6.16
CA GLY A 82 -17.02 -1.69 4.76
C GLY A 82 -15.68 -1.81 4.05
N SER A 83 -15.14 -0.67 3.62
CA SER A 83 -13.89 -0.56 2.86
C SER A 83 -12.70 -0.19 3.75
N ASP A 84 -11.49 -0.36 3.25
CA ASP A 84 -10.25 -0.10 4.00
C ASP A 84 -9.89 1.39 4.07
N GLY A 85 -10.31 2.18 3.08
CA GLY A 85 -10.12 3.63 3.11
C GLY A 85 -10.99 4.40 2.13
N ARG A 86 -10.66 5.68 1.96
CA ARG A 86 -11.35 6.59 1.06
C ARG A 86 -10.41 7.42 0.19
N MET A 87 -10.88 7.75 -1.00
CA MET A 87 -10.26 8.69 -1.92
C MET A 87 -11.32 9.71 -2.37
N GLY A 88 -11.35 10.87 -1.72
CA GLY A 88 -12.46 11.82 -1.90
C GLY A 88 -13.80 11.18 -1.51
N ASN A 89 -14.74 11.08 -2.47
CA ASN A 89 -16.05 10.46 -2.25
C ASN A 89 -16.05 8.94 -2.47
N ASP A 90 -14.95 8.38 -2.98
CA ASP A 90 -14.87 6.96 -3.27
C ASP A 90 -14.44 6.16 -2.05
N PHE A 91 -15.20 5.10 -1.76
CA PHE A 91 -14.82 4.08 -0.79
C PHE A 91 -13.94 3.05 -1.50
N VAL A 92 -12.74 2.82 -0.98
CA VAL A 92 -11.72 1.98 -1.61
C VAL A 92 -11.49 0.73 -0.77
N GLU A 93 -11.82 -0.43 -1.34
CA GLU A 93 -11.40 -1.74 -0.84
C GLU A 93 -9.98 -2.02 -1.34
N VAL A 94 -9.09 -2.45 -0.46
CA VAL A 94 -7.72 -2.85 -0.76
C VAL A 94 -7.61 -4.37 -0.66
N LYS A 95 -6.98 -4.98 -1.66
CA LYS A 95 -6.62 -6.40 -1.63
C LYS A 95 -5.18 -6.59 -2.06
N THR A 96 -4.46 -7.42 -1.31
CA THR A 96 -3.07 -7.75 -1.63
C THR A 96 -2.97 -9.15 -2.23
N ILE A 97 -2.29 -9.25 -3.38
CA ILE A 97 -1.75 -10.51 -3.90
C ILE A 97 -0.38 -10.68 -3.27
N THR A 98 -0.23 -11.69 -2.43
CA THR A 98 0.97 -11.96 -1.64
C THR A 98 2.06 -12.65 -2.47
N PRO A 99 3.35 -12.52 -2.08
CA PRO A 99 4.48 -13.06 -2.85
C PRO A 99 4.46 -14.60 -2.97
N PHE A 100 3.83 -15.28 -2.02
CA PHE A 100 3.71 -16.74 -2.00
C PHE A 100 2.44 -17.27 -2.68
N LYS A 101 1.59 -16.38 -3.22
CA LYS A 101 0.34 -16.81 -3.85
C LYS A 101 0.62 -17.29 -5.27
N ASN A 102 0.30 -18.55 -5.53
CA ASN A 102 0.42 -19.20 -6.85
C ASN A 102 -0.65 -18.77 -7.88
N ARG A 103 -1.52 -17.82 -7.53
CA ARG A 103 -2.55 -17.30 -8.42
C ARG A 103 -2.62 -15.78 -8.33
N ASP A 104 -2.51 -15.14 -9.48
CA ASP A 104 -2.68 -13.71 -9.66
C ASP A 104 -4.19 -13.34 -9.67
N GLU A 105 -4.85 -13.54 -8.53
CA GLU A 105 -6.26 -13.24 -8.34
C GLU A 105 -6.57 -12.80 -6.90
N VAL A 106 -7.62 -12.01 -6.72
CA VAL A 106 -8.16 -11.63 -5.41
C VAL A 106 -9.61 -12.05 -5.28
N VAL A 107 -10.02 -12.33 -4.05
CA VAL A 107 -11.43 -12.58 -3.72
C VAL A 107 -12.00 -11.33 -3.10
N VAL A 108 -13.07 -10.82 -3.69
CA VAL A 108 -13.72 -9.57 -3.29
C VAL A 108 -15.13 -9.89 -2.85
N ASN A 109 -15.55 -9.37 -1.69
CA ASN A 109 -16.93 -9.49 -1.25
C ASN A 109 -17.76 -8.35 -1.83
N MET A 110 -18.61 -8.65 -2.81
CA MET A 110 -19.48 -7.66 -3.46
C MET A 110 -20.60 -7.16 -2.54
N ASP A 111 -20.81 -7.76 -1.37
CA ASP A 111 -21.75 -7.22 -0.38
C ASP A 111 -21.15 -6.05 0.43
N GLY A 112 -19.83 -5.84 0.35
CA GLY A 112 -19.13 -4.74 1.00
C GLY A 112 -19.46 -3.37 0.37
N ASN A 113 -19.41 -2.32 1.20
CA ASN A 113 -19.65 -0.94 0.77
C ASN A 113 -18.36 -0.29 0.24
N PHE A 114 -18.08 -0.50 -1.05
CA PHE A 114 -16.97 0.15 -1.76
C PHE A 114 -17.41 0.60 -3.15
N SER A 115 -16.74 1.61 -3.72
CA SER A 115 -16.93 2.06 -5.11
C SER A 115 -15.72 1.74 -5.99
N LYS A 116 -14.53 1.55 -5.40
CA LYS A 116 -13.30 1.14 -6.10
C LYS A 116 -12.60 -0.01 -5.38
N LEU A 117 -11.91 -0.83 -6.16
CA LEU A 117 -11.02 -1.89 -5.68
C LEU A 117 -9.58 -1.51 -6.05
N LEU A 118 -8.73 -1.32 -5.06
CA LEU A 118 -7.29 -1.26 -5.23
C LEU A 118 -6.71 -2.66 -5.01
N VAL A 119 -6.09 -3.23 -6.05
CA VAL A 119 -5.30 -4.45 -5.92
C VAL A 119 -3.83 -4.09 -5.93
N VAL A 120 -3.13 -4.47 -4.87
CA VAL A 120 -1.68 -4.36 -4.74
C VAL A 120 -1.10 -5.76 -4.90
N ARG A 121 -0.10 -5.92 -5.75
CA ARG A 121 0.61 -7.18 -5.94
C ARG A 121 2.04 -6.99 -5.49
N ILE A 122 2.50 -7.91 -4.64
CA ILE A 122 3.89 -8.05 -4.21
C ILE A 122 4.39 -9.35 -4.85
N ASN A 123 5.41 -9.28 -5.70
CA ASN A 123 6.01 -10.47 -6.31
C ASN A 123 7.03 -11.14 -5.37
N GLU A 124 7.61 -12.25 -5.80
CA GLU A 124 8.62 -13.01 -5.03
C GLU A 124 9.87 -12.19 -4.71
N ASP A 125 10.20 -11.19 -5.54
CA ASP A 125 11.30 -10.24 -5.33
C ASP A 125 10.90 -9.03 -4.46
N PHE A 126 9.69 -9.04 -3.87
CA PHE A 126 9.10 -7.96 -3.08
C PHE A 126 8.87 -6.65 -3.87
N ASP A 127 8.91 -6.68 -5.19
CA ASP A 127 8.48 -5.58 -6.05
C ASP A 127 6.96 -5.41 -6.01
N LEU A 128 6.55 -4.15 -6.05
CA LEU A 128 5.15 -3.75 -5.97
C LEU A 128 4.59 -3.33 -7.33
N SER A 129 3.42 -3.84 -7.63
CA SER A 129 2.56 -3.36 -8.71
C SER A 129 1.14 -3.15 -8.19
N ARG A 130 0.35 -2.34 -8.90
CA ARG A 130 -0.99 -1.94 -8.45
C ARG A 130 -1.94 -1.68 -9.62
N LYS A 131 -3.21 -2.00 -9.41
CA LYS A 131 -4.33 -1.66 -10.29
C LYS A 131 -5.50 -1.12 -9.48
N LEU A 132 -6.11 -0.04 -9.95
CA LEU A 132 -7.30 0.56 -9.35
C LEU A 132 -8.47 0.37 -10.32
N VAL A 133 -9.51 -0.34 -9.87
CA VAL A 133 -10.64 -0.78 -10.70
C VAL A 133 -11.93 -0.19 -10.15
N ASP A 134 -12.79 0.35 -11.03
CA ASP A 134 -14.14 0.76 -10.62
C ASP A 134 -14.99 -0.48 -10.35
N ARG A 135 -15.76 -0.46 -9.26
CA ARG A 135 -16.67 -1.56 -8.90
C ARG A 135 -17.65 -1.92 -10.01
N LYS A 136 -18.05 -0.94 -10.82
CA LYS A 136 -18.98 -1.14 -11.94
C LYS A 136 -18.42 -2.06 -13.03
N ASP A 137 -17.09 -2.18 -13.11
CA ASP A 137 -16.35 -2.99 -14.09
C ASP A 137 -16.07 -4.41 -13.56
N ILE A 138 -16.36 -4.67 -12.29
CA ILE A 138 -16.27 -6.01 -11.67
C ILE A 138 -17.59 -6.77 -11.93
N PRO A 139 -17.54 -8.08 -12.26
CA PRO A 139 -18.74 -8.88 -12.46
C PRO A 139 -19.75 -8.76 -11.32
N LYS A 140 -20.97 -8.29 -11.64
CA LYS A 140 -22.05 -8.07 -10.67
C LYS A 140 -22.64 -9.40 -10.22
N ARG A 141 -22.14 -9.93 -9.11
CA ARG A 141 -22.69 -11.10 -8.41
C ARG A 141 -22.79 -10.80 -6.91
N LYS A 142 -23.72 -11.45 -6.21
CA LYS A 142 -23.80 -11.38 -4.74
C LYS A 142 -22.65 -12.18 -4.10
N GLY A 143 -22.20 -11.74 -2.93
CA GLY A 143 -21.15 -12.41 -2.18
C GLY A 143 -19.78 -12.34 -2.84
N LYS A 144 -18.99 -13.41 -2.71
CA LYS A 144 -17.58 -13.43 -3.11
C LYS A 144 -17.40 -13.64 -4.61
N VAL A 145 -16.61 -12.79 -5.25
CA VAL A 145 -16.17 -12.91 -6.65
C VAL A 145 -14.66 -13.00 -6.74
N ILE A 146 -14.18 -13.77 -7.72
CA ILE A 146 -12.76 -13.82 -8.07
C ILE A 146 -12.51 -12.77 -9.14
N VAL A 147 -11.52 -11.90 -8.91
CA VAL A 147 -11.05 -10.94 -9.91
C VAL A 147 -9.60 -11.28 -10.22
N LYS A 148 -9.32 -11.63 -11.48
CA LYS A 148 -7.96 -11.98 -11.92
C LYS A 148 -7.19 -10.73 -12.29
N TRP A 149 -5.92 -10.69 -11.93
CA TRP A 149 -5.02 -9.57 -12.22
C TRP A 149 -4.97 -9.21 -13.70
N ALA A 150 -5.00 -10.21 -14.59
CA ALA A 150 -4.93 -10.01 -16.03
C ALA A 150 -6.21 -9.36 -16.63
N ASP A 151 -7.35 -9.51 -15.95
CA ASP A 151 -8.65 -9.01 -16.42
C ASP A 151 -8.97 -7.59 -15.88
N MET A 152 -8.08 -7.04 -15.05
CA MET A 152 -8.13 -5.68 -14.50
C MET A 152 -7.36 -4.70 -15.37
#